data_AF-A0A6N8EKX5-F1
#
_entry.id   AF-A0A6N8EKX5-F1
#
_cell.length_a   1.000
_cell.length_b   1.000
_cell.length_c   1.000
_cell.angle_alpha   90.00
_cell.angle_beta   90.00
_cell.angle_gamma   90.00
#
_symmetry.space_group_name_H-M   'P 1'
#
loop_
_entity.id
_entity.type
_entity.pdbx_description
1 polymer ?
#
loop_
_entity_poly.entity_id
_entity_poly.type
_entity_poly.pdbx_seq_one_letter_code
_entity_poly.pdbx_strand_id
1 'polypeptide(L)' 'MIKHGLDFADAEKVFAGPLVLFEDRRKDYGEQRMIGIGSLDDLVVLVVHVESDELDFGHFGSSPEG' A
#
# COMPACT_ATOMS: atom_id res chain seq x y z
N MET A 1 -20.76 -0.01 -3.75
CA MET A 1 -20.56 -0.89 -4.93
C MET A 1 -19.67 -2.04 -4.49
N ILE A 2 -20.11 -3.29 -4.63
CA ILE A 2 -19.40 -4.46 -4.09
C ILE A 2 -19.03 -5.38 -5.25
N LYS A 3 -17.82 -5.22 -5.81
CA LYS A 3 -17.29 -6.17 -6.79
C LYS A 3 -16.55 -7.34 -6.12
N HIS A 4 -15.98 -7.09 -4.95
CA HIS A 4 -15.04 -8.02 -4.29
C HIS A 4 -15.44 -8.40 -2.86
N GLY A 5 -16.66 -8.05 -2.42
CA GLY A 5 -17.09 -8.28 -1.03
C GLY A 5 -16.45 -7.35 0.00
N LEU A 6 -15.65 -6.38 -0.45
CA LEU A 6 -14.88 -5.44 0.37
C LEU A 6 -15.26 -4.00 0.03
N ASP A 7 -15.30 -3.15 1.06
CA ASP A 7 -15.44 -1.71 0.92
C ASP A 7 -14.05 -1.05 0.93
N PHE A 8 -13.87 0.02 0.16
CA PHE A 8 -12.64 0.82 0.22
C PHE A 8 -12.44 1.45 1.60
N ALA A 9 -13.51 1.67 2.37
CA ALA A 9 -13.41 2.11 3.75
C ALA A 9 -12.60 1.15 4.64
N ASP A 10 -12.56 -0.15 4.32
CA ASP A 10 -11.77 -1.12 5.07
C ASP A 10 -10.27 -1.08 4.74
N ALA A 11 -9.87 -0.40 3.67
CA ALA A 11 -8.46 -0.28 3.29
C ALA A 11 -7.63 0.41 4.37
N GLU A 12 -8.22 1.34 5.14
CA GLU A 12 -7.56 2.01 6.27
C GLU A 12 -7.03 1.00 7.30
N LYS A 13 -7.81 -0.05 7.61
CA LYS A 13 -7.40 -1.10 8.56
C LYS A 13 -6.23 -1.92 8.03
N VAL A 14 -6.20 -2.17 6.72
CA VAL A 14 -5.10 -2.89 6.05
C VAL A 14 -3.81 -2.08 6.13
N PHE A 15 -3.89 -0.78 5.86
CA PHE A 15 -2.73 0.12 5.91
C PHE A 15 -2.22 0.36 7.33
N ALA A 16 -3.08 0.26 8.35
CA ALA A 16 -2.69 0.38 9.75
C ALA A 16 -1.98 -0.87 10.31
N GLY A 17 -2.05 -2.01 9.60
CA GLY A 17 -1.45 -3.28 10.02
C GLY A 17 -0.11 -3.58 9.33
N PRO A 18 0.46 -4.79 9.56
CA PRO A 18 1.60 -5.26 8.81
C PRO A 18 1.29 -5.31 7.31
N LEU A 19 2.09 -4.59 6.53
CA LEU A 19 1.90 -4.40 5.10
C LEU A 19 3.18 -4.68 4.35
N VAL A 20 3.09 -5.50 3.30
CA VAL A 20 4.14 -5.61 2.29
C VAL A 20 3.74 -4.72 1.12
N LEU A 21 4.59 -3.75 0.79
CA LEU A 21 4.33 -2.75 -0.24
C LEU A 21 5.40 -2.80 -1.34
N PHE A 22 4.97 -2.80 -2.60
CA PHE A 22 5.87 -2.77 -3.76
C PHE A 22 5.20 -2.13 -4.97
N GLU A 23 6.02 -1.60 -5.89
CA GLU A 23 5.55 -0.94 -7.10
C GLU A 23 4.95 -1.94 -8.11
N ASP A 24 3.81 -1.58 -8.70
CA ASP A 24 3.17 -2.33 -9.79
C ASP A 24 3.85 -2.03 -11.13
N ARG A 25 4.88 -2.81 -11.46
CA ARG A 25 5.62 -2.68 -12.73
C ARG A 25 5.05 -3.55 -13.86
N ARG A 26 3.84 -4.10 -13.71
CA ARG A 26 3.28 -5.04 -14.71
C ARG A 26 2.90 -4.35 -16.02
N LYS A 27 2.54 -3.07 -15.97
CA LYS A 27 2.30 -2.21 -17.14
C LYS A 27 2.72 -0.79 -16.81
N ASP A 28 3.08 -0.04 -17.84
CA ASP A 28 3.20 1.41 -17.73
C ASP A 28 1.80 2.02 -17.78
N TYR A 29 1.31 2.49 -16.63
CA TYR A 29 -0.01 3.09 -16.46
C TYR A 29 0.01 4.62 -16.61
N GLY A 30 1.17 5.24 -16.80
CA GLY A 30 1.34 6.70 -16.81
C GLY A 30 1.29 7.36 -15.42
N GLU A 31 1.19 6.58 -14.35
CA GLU A 31 1.24 7.01 -12.94
C GLU A 31 1.87 5.89 -12.08
N GLN A 32 2.47 6.25 -10.95
CA GLN A 32 3.01 5.26 -10.01
C GLN A 32 1.87 4.54 -9.28
N ARG A 33 1.88 3.21 -9.34
CA ARG A 33 0.92 2.38 -8.62
C ARG A 33 1.65 1.46 -7.67
N MET A 34 1.11 1.32 -6.48
CA MET A 34 1.63 0.44 -5.45
C MET A 34 0.67 -0.71 -5.21
N ILE A 35 1.22 -1.90 -4.98
CA ILE A 35 0.51 -3.09 -4.53
C ILE A 35 0.85 -3.28 -3.05
N GLY A 36 -0.17 -3.17 -2.21
CA GLY A 36 -0.11 -3.52 -0.80
C GLY A 36 -0.73 -4.90 -0.58
N ILE A 37 -0.02 -5.78 0.14
CA ILE A 37 -0.55 -7.05 0.64
C ILE A 37 -0.55 -6.98 2.16
N GLY A 38 -1.73 -7.09 2.76
CA GLY A 38 -1.93 -6.96 4.20
C GLY A 38 -3.09 -7.81 4.72
N SER A 39 -3.31 -7.74 6.02
CA SER A 39 -4.40 -8.43 6.71
C SER A 39 -5.60 -7.51 6.93
N LEU A 40 -6.80 -8.03 6.67
CA LEU A 40 -8.08 -7.47 7.11
C LEU A 40 -8.81 -8.57 7.89
N ASP A 41 -8.83 -8.44 9.22
CA ASP A 41 -9.31 -9.50 10.12
C ASP A 41 -8.64 -10.86 9.80
N ASP A 42 -9.41 -11.89 9.48
CA ASP A 42 -8.92 -13.23 9.13
C ASP A 42 -8.58 -13.38 7.62
N LEU A 43 -8.63 -12.29 6.85
CA LEU A 43 -8.41 -12.31 5.40
C LEU A 43 -7.09 -11.64 5.02
N VAL A 44 -6.36 -12.28 4.09
CA VAL A 44 -5.27 -11.62 3.36
C VAL A 44 -5.87 -10.91 2.15
N VAL A 45 -5.61 -9.62 2.03
CA VAL A 45 -6.14 -8.77 0.97
C VAL A 45 -5.01 -8.09 0.19
N LEU A 46 -5.29 -7.85 -1.10
CA LEU A 46 -4.41 -7.10 -1.99
C LEU A 46 -5.10 -5.77 -2.32
N VAL A 47 -4.43 -4.67 -2.03
CA VAL A 47 -4.89 -3.30 -2.32
C VAL A 47 -3.97 -2.69 -3.35
N VAL A 48 -4.55 -2.05 -4.38
CA VAL A 48 -3.79 -1.24 -5.35
C VAL A 48 -4.13 0.22 -5.11
N HIS A 49 -3.13 1.04 -4.85
CA HIS A 49 -3.31 2.48 -4.62
C HIS A 49 -2.22 3.29 -5.33
N VAL A 50 -2.49 4.58 -5.51
CA VAL A 50 -1.51 5.59 -5.91
C VAL A 50 -1.08 6.30 -4.63
N GLU A 51 0.20 6.59 -4.48
CA GLU A 51 0.67 7.44 -3.38
C GLU A 51 0.44 8.90 -3.78
N SER A 52 -0.23 9.66 -2.91
CA SER A 52 -0.25 11.11 -3.04
C SER A 52 1.09 11.64 -2.54
N ASP A 53 1.70 12.55 -3.28
CA ASP A 53 2.99 13.23 -2.98
C ASP A 53 3.06 13.93 -1.59
N GLU A 54 2.00 13.90 -0.79
CA GLU A 54 1.89 14.67 0.46
C GLU A 54 2.51 13.99 1.68
N LEU A 55 3.06 12.77 1.58
CA LEU A 55 3.77 12.14 2.69
C LEU A 55 5.16 11.67 2.26
N ASP A 56 6.07 12.64 2.20
CA ASP A 56 7.52 12.43 2.33
C ASP A 56 7.78 11.77 3.70
N PHE A 57 7.80 10.43 3.74
CA PHE A 57 8.34 9.71 4.87
C PHE A 57 9.83 10.00 4.93
N GLY A 58 10.16 11.01 5.72
CA GLY A 58 11.52 11.39 6.03
C GLY A 58 12.39 10.16 6.30
N HIS A 59 13.45 10.06 5.52
CA HIS A 59 14.76 9.68 6.04
C HIS A 59 14.85 8.29 6.70
N PHE A 60 14.35 7.23 6.06
CA PHE A 60 14.93 5.89 6.27
C PHE A 60 16.22 5.77 5.47
N GLY A 61 17.28 6.42 5.95
CA GLY A 61 18.55 6.44 5.23
C GLY A 61 19.60 7.33 5.88
N SER A 62 19.95 7.05 7.13
CA SER A 62 21.27 7.34 7.70
C SER A 62 21.46 6.50 8.95
N SER A 63 21.99 5.29 8.78
CA SER A 63 22.86 4.74 9.81
C SER A 63 24.23 5.38 9.53
N PRO A 64 24.72 6.30 10.37
CA PRO A 64 26.11 6.69 10.27
C PRO A 64 26.89 5.50 10.83
N GLU A 65 27.58 4.82 9.95
CA GLU A 65 28.70 3.97 10.32
C GLU A 65 29.63 4.72 11.29
N GLY A 66 29.87 4.09 12.45
CA GLY A 66 30.72 4.55 13.55
C GLY A 66 30.88 3.45 14.58
#